data_AF-A0A3C0BL24-F1
#
_entry.id   AF-A0A3C0BL24-F1
#
_cell.length_a   1.000
_cell.length_b   1.000
_cell.length_c   1.000
_cell.angle_alpha   90.00
_cell.angle_beta   90.00
_cell.angle_gamma   90.00
#
_symmetry.space_group_name_H-M   'P 1'
#
loop_
_entity.id
_entity.type
_entity.pdbx_description
1 polymer ?
#
loop_
_entity_poly.entity_id
_entity_poly.type
_entity_poly.pdbx_seq_one_letter_code
_entity_poly.pdbx_strand_id
1 'polypeptide(L)'
;MERLAYYGTRMYSEQLGDSQRYTELKHCTVIGLLRGHIFGFGQAVKPQEKMHHVSESVHYDDHDMPFYPGGDPVVCHILELDRFANNADALYTVNGNGKQRKLTPELFGWLRFFREGAAEDFMEKYADTDSCIKKAKKEYEKFIKTQRLREAQLRHDMWLHDRAQEKYDAREEGRAEGRIEGGRETALATALAMKNDGLSASKIAQYTGLSEDEIAKL
;
A
#
# COMPACT_ATOMS: atom_id res chain seq x y z
N MET A 1 -4.09 5.60 1.29
CA MET A 1 -4.99 5.19 2.41
C MET A 1 -6.43 5.63 2.17
N GLU A 2 -6.61 6.76 1.49
CA GLU A 2 -7.85 7.39 1.02
C GLU A 2 -8.78 6.42 0.29
N ARG A 3 -8.22 5.51 -0.52
CA ARG A 3 -8.97 4.45 -1.19
C ARG A 3 -9.71 3.53 -0.22
N LEU A 4 -9.03 3.06 0.83
CA LEU A 4 -9.63 2.17 1.84
C LEU A 4 -10.75 2.90 2.58
N ALA A 5 -10.54 4.16 2.95
CA ALA A 5 -11.56 4.99 3.58
C ALA A 5 -12.76 5.20 2.65
N TYR A 6 -12.52 5.62 1.39
CA TYR A 6 -13.58 5.91 0.42
C TYR A 6 -14.49 4.71 0.16
N TYR A 7 -13.89 3.55 -0.17
CA TYR A 7 -14.67 2.34 -0.45
C TYR A 7 -15.25 1.70 0.82
N GLY A 8 -14.55 1.79 1.95
CA GLY A 8 -15.06 1.32 3.25
C GLY A 8 -16.31 2.08 3.71
N THR A 9 -16.28 3.41 3.64
CA THR A 9 -17.44 4.24 3.97
C THR A 9 -18.59 4.01 3.00
N ARG A 10 -18.30 3.85 1.70
CA ARG A 10 -19.32 3.52 0.69
C ARG A 10 -20.02 2.19 1.00
N MET A 11 -19.26 1.15 1.35
CA MET A 11 -19.84 -0.13 1.76
C MET A 11 -20.74 0.02 3.00
N TYR A 12 -20.33 0.84 3.97
CA TYR A 12 -21.12 1.10 5.16
C TYR A 12 -22.42 1.84 4.83
N SER A 13 -22.37 2.87 3.97
CA SER A 13 -23.54 3.67 3.59
C SER A 13 -24.54 2.92 2.71
N GLU A 14 -24.05 2.05 1.81
CA GLU A 14 -24.90 1.26 0.89
C GLU A 14 -25.73 0.18 1.62
N GLN A 15 -25.51 -0.06 2.92
CA GLN A 15 -26.33 -0.97 3.71
C GLN A 15 -27.77 -0.49 3.89
N LEU A 16 -28.00 0.83 3.89
CA LEU A 16 -29.32 1.41 4.09
C LEU A 16 -29.94 1.86 2.78
N GLY A 17 -31.22 1.50 2.61
CA GLY A 17 -32.11 2.06 1.60
C GLY A 17 -32.90 3.27 2.13
N ASP A 18 -33.76 3.80 1.27
CA ASP A 18 -34.59 4.97 1.60
C ASP A 18 -35.46 4.73 2.84
N SER A 19 -35.45 5.71 3.75
CA SER A 19 -36.23 5.72 4.99
C SER A 19 -35.93 4.56 5.97
N GLN A 20 -34.81 3.86 5.85
CA GLN A 20 -34.36 2.89 6.86
C GLN A 20 -33.68 3.56 8.06
N ARG A 21 -33.66 2.88 9.21
CA ARG A 21 -33.13 3.41 10.46
C ARG A 21 -31.64 3.13 10.58
N TYR A 22 -30.86 4.10 11.09
CA TYR A 22 -29.43 3.93 11.36
C TYR A 22 -29.09 2.80 12.33
N THR A 23 -30.03 2.38 13.19
CA THR A 23 -29.86 1.22 14.08
C THR A 23 -29.76 -0.12 13.33
N GLU A 24 -30.07 -0.14 12.04
CA GLU A 24 -29.97 -1.33 11.18
C GLU A 24 -28.57 -1.47 10.56
N LEU A 25 -27.72 -0.44 10.68
CA LEU A 25 -26.33 -0.49 10.22
C LEU A 25 -25.54 -1.55 10.98
N LYS A 26 -24.81 -2.36 10.23
CA LYS A 26 -23.91 -3.37 10.79
C LYS A 26 -22.47 -2.93 10.65
N HIS A 27 -21.64 -3.46 11.55
CA HIS A 27 -20.19 -3.37 11.46
C HIS A 27 -19.69 -3.85 10.09
N CYS A 28 -18.79 -3.07 9.50
CA CYS A 28 -18.11 -3.39 8.25
C CYS A 28 -16.63 -3.68 8.49
N THR A 29 -16.16 -4.81 7.97
CA THR A 29 -14.73 -5.13 7.94
C THR A 29 -14.21 -4.93 6.52
N VAL A 30 -13.22 -4.05 6.39
CA VAL A 30 -12.51 -3.81 5.12
C VAL A 30 -11.15 -4.49 5.21
N ILE A 31 -10.82 -5.34 4.25
CA ILE A 31 -9.51 -6.00 4.17
C ILE A 31 -8.75 -5.43 2.97
N GLY A 32 -7.70 -4.66 3.24
CA GLY A 32 -6.75 -4.17 2.25
C GLY A 32 -5.63 -5.17 2.03
N LEU A 33 -5.56 -5.75 0.83
CA LEU A 33 -4.46 -6.60 0.39
C LEU A 33 -3.43 -5.75 -0.36
N LEU A 34 -2.27 -5.52 0.24
CA LEU A 34 -1.20 -4.73 -0.34
C LEU A 34 -0.12 -5.64 -0.90
N ARG A 35 0.35 -5.37 -2.13
CA ARG A 35 1.47 -6.10 -2.72
C ARG A 35 2.82 -5.72 -2.11
N GLY A 36 2.93 -4.50 -1.60
CA GLY A 36 4.12 -3.98 -0.94
C GLY A 36 3.76 -3.37 0.42
N HIS A 37 4.71 -3.39 1.33
CA HIS A 37 4.56 -2.78 2.64
C HIS A 37 4.51 -1.25 2.55
N ILE A 38 3.71 -0.66 3.43
CA ILE A 38 3.63 0.77 3.70
C ILE A 38 4.20 1.11 5.08
N PHE A 39 4.14 0.17 6.02
CA PHE A 39 4.77 0.32 7.32
C PHE A 39 6.27 0.03 7.18
N GLY A 40 7.09 1.05 7.47
CA GLY A 40 8.53 1.00 7.19
C GLY A 40 8.86 1.28 5.71
N PHE A 41 8.02 2.04 5.01
CA PHE A 41 8.24 2.44 3.62
C PHE A 41 9.67 2.97 3.37
N GLY A 42 10.29 2.51 2.28
CA GLY A 42 11.68 2.83 1.93
C GLY A 42 12.72 1.92 2.60
N GLN A 43 12.32 1.00 3.48
CA GLN A 43 13.20 -0.01 4.04
C GLN A 43 13.18 -1.29 3.19
N ALA A 44 14.22 -2.11 3.35
CA ALA A 44 14.25 -3.43 2.74
C ALA A 44 13.09 -4.29 3.27
N VAL A 45 12.46 -5.05 2.36
CA VAL A 45 11.41 -6.01 2.73
C VAL A 45 12.01 -7.03 3.69
N LYS A 46 11.34 -7.23 4.83
CA LYS A 46 11.69 -8.25 5.81
C LYS A 46 10.56 -9.28 5.88
N PRO A 47 10.71 -10.43 5.20
CA PRO A 47 9.76 -11.52 5.32
C PRO A 47 9.60 -11.93 6.78
N GLN A 48 8.41 -12.40 7.16
CA GLN A 48 8.10 -12.90 8.51
C GLN A 48 7.95 -11.82 9.60
N GLU A 49 8.22 -10.55 9.30
CA GLU A 49 7.77 -9.44 10.14
C GLU A 49 6.24 -9.34 10.18
N LYS A 50 5.74 -8.48 11.07
CA LYS A 50 4.32 -8.22 11.22
C LYS A 50 3.74 -7.74 9.88
N MET A 51 2.87 -8.54 9.30
CA MET A 51 2.22 -8.26 8.01
C MET A 51 0.80 -7.72 8.15
N HIS A 52 0.18 -7.90 9.33
CA HIS A 52 -1.22 -7.59 9.58
C HIS A 52 -1.35 -6.40 10.52
N HIS A 53 -2.05 -5.37 10.07
CA HIS A 53 -2.32 -4.14 10.81
C HIS A 53 -3.83 -3.94 10.89
N VAL A 54 -4.29 -3.38 12.00
CA VAL A 54 -5.70 -3.04 12.23
C VAL A 54 -5.78 -1.55 12.53
N SER A 55 -6.76 -0.87 11.93
CA SER A 55 -7.08 0.53 12.21
C SER A 55 -8.43 0.60 12.91
N GLU A 56 -8.45 1.25 14.08
CA GLU A 56 -9.62 1.46 14.93
C GLU A 56 -9.73 2.94 15.32
N SER A 57 -10.93 3.35 15.70
CA SER A 57 -11.33 4.71 16.06
C SER A 57 -11.32 4.83 17.58
N VAL A 58 -10.41 5.64 18.08
CA VAL A 58 -10.23 5.89 19.52
C VAL A 58 -10.56 7.33 19.84
N HIS A 59 -11.01 7.59 21.07
CA HIS A 59 -11.14 8.96 21.54
C HIS A 59 -9.75 9.60 21.62
N TYR A 60 -9.56 10.76 21.00
CA TYR A 60 -8.23 11.40 20.97
C TYR A 60 -7.74 11.77 22.39
N ASP A 61 -8.64 12.30 23.23
CA ASP A 61 -8.32 12.69 24.61
C ASP A 61 -8.13 11.49 25.54
N ASP A 62 -8.60 10.31 25.14
CA ASP A 62 -8.46 9.06 25.88
C ASP A 62 -8.25 7.90 24.89
N HIS A 63 -6.98 7.67 24.55
CA HIS A 63 -6.59 6.62 23.61
C HIS A 63 -6.91 5.20 24.10
N ASP A 64 -7.15 5.02 25.40
CA ASP A 64 -7.52 3.73 25.97
C ASP A 64 -9.03 3.47 25.87
N MET A 65 -9.81 4.49 25.48
CA MET A 65 -11.26 4.39 25.29
C MET A 65 -11.64 4.41 23.78
N PRO A 66 -12.36 3.39 23.29
CA PRO A 66 -12.84 3.38 21.92
C PRO A 66 -13.89 4.47 21.70
N PHE A 67 -13.84 5.14 20.55
CA PHE A 67 -14.85 6.13 20.18
C PHE A 67 -16.24 5.50 20.02
N TYR A 68 -16.27 4.23 19.63
CA TYR A 68 -17.48 3.42 19.51
C TYR A 68 -17.42 2.26 20.53
N PRO A 69 -18.07 2.40 21.70
CA PRO A 69 -18.03 1.38 22.74
C PRO A 69 -18.60 0.02 22.31
N GLY A 70 -19.47 -0.01 21.30
CA GLY A 70 -20.03 -1.22 20.70
C GLY A 70 -19.18 -1.85 19.59
N GLY A 71 -17.96 -1.32 19.37
CA GLY A 71 -17.11 -1.64 18.24
C GLY A 71 -17.29 -0.64 17.11
N ASP A 72 -16.18 -0.37 16.42
CA ASP A 72 -16.12 0.57 15.30
C ASP A 72 -17.12 0.21 14.18
N PRO A 73 -17.82 1.18 13.58
CA PRO A 73 -18.68 0.94 12.42
C PRO A 73 -17.93 0.37 11.22
N VAL A 74 -16.67 0.74 11.05
CA VAL A 74 -15.80 0.29 9.96
C VAL A 74 -14.41 0.00 10.54
N VAL A 75 -13.97 -1.25 10.48
CA VAL A 75 -12.60 -1.64 10.85
C VAL A 75 -11.81 -2.03 9.61
N CYS A 76 -10.63 -1.46 9.47
CA CYS A 76 -9.73 -1.76 8.37
C CYS A 76 -8.62 -2.71 8.82
N HIS A 77 -8.52 -3.86 8.14
CA HIS A 77 -7.40 -4.78 8.24
C HIS A 77 -6.50 -4.59 7.03
N ILE A 78 -5.22 -4.32 7.25
CA ILE A 78 -4.23 -4.18 6.19
C ILE A 78 -3.29 -5.38 6.24
N LEU A 79 -3.12 -6.06 5.11
CA LEU A 79 -2.24 -7.20 4.94
C LEU A 79 -1.16 -6.87 3.89
N GLU A 80 0.10 -6.85 4.33
CA GLU A 80 1.27 -6.60 3.50
C GLU A 80 1.84 -7.92 2.96
N LEU A 81 1.47 -8.27 1.72
CA LEU A 81 1.75 -9.59 1.14
C LEU A 81 3.22 -9.81 0.74
N ASP A 82 4.04 -8.77 0.64
CA ASP A 82 5.49 -8.90 0.46
C ASP A 82 6.21 -9.42 1.71
N ARG A 83 5.60 -9.25 2.89
CA ARG A 83 6.09 -9.82 4.16
C ARG A 83 5.71 -11.29 4.34
N PHE A 84 4.82 -11.81 3.50
CA PHE A 84 4.45 -13.22 3.50
C PHE A 84 5.59 -14.05 2.88
N ALA A 85 6.25 -14.89 3.68
CA ALA A 85 7.41 -15.65 3.23
C ALA A 85 7.05 -16.85 2.32
N ASN A 86 5.76 -17.17 2.17
CA ASN A 86 5.27 -18.37 1.46
C ASN A 86 5.96 -19.66 1.94
N ASN A 87 6.21 -19.74 3.25
CA ASN A 87 6.73 -20.91 3.95
C ASN A 87 5.76 -21.27 5.10
N ALA A 88 5.20 -22.48 5.07
CA ALA A 88 4.21 -22.95 6.04
C ALA A 88 4.80 -23.12 7.46
N ASP A 89 6.11 -23.33 7.56
CA ASP A 89 6.81 -23.50 8.83
C ASP A 89 7.37 -22.19 9.40
N ALA A 90 7.26 -21.08 8.67
CA ALA A 90 7.75 -19.79 9.13
C ALA A 90 7.00 -19.27 10.36
N LEU A 91 7.75 -18.63 11.25
CA LEU A 91 7.22 -17.95 12.43
C LEU A 91 7.06 -16.47 12.12
N TYR A 92 5.84 -15.97 12.19
CA TYR A 92 5.51 -14.57 11.88
C TYR A 92 5.34 -13.78 13.16
N THR A 93 5.90 -12.57 13.21
CA THR A 93 5.61 -11.61 14.28
C THR A 93 4.15 -11.17 14.20
N VAL A 94 3.42 -11.25 15.32
CA VAL A 94 1.97 -10.98 15.34
C VAL A 94 1.55 -9.81 16.23
N ASN A 95 2.45 -9.27 17.04
CA ASN A 95 2.16 -8.11 17.88
C ASN A 95 3.41 -7.24 18.14
N GLY A 96 3.21 -6.10 18.80
CA GLY A 96 4.29 -5.15 19.12
C GLY A 96 5.33 -5.68 20.12
N ASN A 97 5.01 -6.75 20.86
CA ASN A 97 5.90 -7.34 21.87
C ASN A 97 6.84 -8.40 21.27
N GLY A 98 6.86 -8.55 19.94
CA GLY A 98 7.71 -9.52 19.26
C GLY A 98 7.22 -10.97 19.37
N LYS A 99 5.97 -11.22 19.79
CA LYS A 99 5.42 -12.57 19.82
C LYS A 99 5.39 -13.12 18.40
N GLN A 100 5.88 -14.35 18.22
CA GLN A 100 5.85 -15.04 16.94
C GLN A 100 4.96 -16.28 16.99
N ARG A 101 4.31 -16.62 15.87
CA ARG A 101 3.56 -17.88 15.70
C ARG A 101 3.54 -18.32 14.24
N LYS A 102 3.31 -19.62 14.02
CA LYS A 102 2.97 -20.14 12.69
C LYS A 102 1.59 -19.63 12.27
N LEU A 103 1.40 -19.47 10.97
CA LEU A 103 0.06 -19.28 10.40
C LEU A 103 -0.70 -20.61 10.48
N THR A 104 -2.02 -20.52 10.60
CA THR A 104 -2.84 -21.74 10.45
C THR A 104 -2.76 -22.21 9.00
N PRO A 105 -2.92 -23.52 8.72
CA PRO A 105 -2.89 -24.05 7.36
C PRO A 105 -3.87 -23.33 6.41
N GLU A 106 -5.06 -22.99 6.91
CA GLU A 106 -6.10 -22.31 6.14
C GLU A 106 -5.68 -20.88 5.78
N LEU A 107 -5.21 -20.10 6.76
CA LEU A 107 -4.75 -18.73 6.51
C LEU A 107 -3.52 -18.72 5.58
N PHE A 108 -2.61 -19.67 5.75
CA PHE A 108 -1.47 -19.84 4.85
C PHE A 108 -1.92 -20.08 3.41
N GLY A 109 -2.88 -20.99 3.20
CA GLY A 109 -3.47 -21.28 1.89
C GLY A 109 -4.07 -20.04 1.23
N TRP A 110 -4.85 -19.25 1.99
CA TRP A 110 -5.45 -18.01 1.50
C TRP A 110 -4.41 -16.93 1.17
N LEU A 111 -3.42 -16.68 2.02
CA LEU A 111 -2.38 -15.69 1.75
C LEU A 111 -1.55 -16.06 0.51
N ARG A 112 -1.24 -17.35 0.34
CA ARG A 112 -0.61 -17.87 -0.87
C ARG A 112 -1.48 -17.66 -2.11
N PHE A 113 -2.78 -17.92 -2.01
CA PHE A 113 -3.71 -17.67 -3.11
C PHE A 113 -3.83 -16.17 -3.44
N PHE A 114 -3.88 -15.27 -2.45
CA PHE A 114 -3.92 -13.83 -2.72
C PHE A 114 -2.65 -13.31 -3.39
N ARG A 115 -1.49 -13.91 -3.08
CA ARG A 115 -0.21 -13.52 -3.66
C ARG A 115 0.00 -14.08 -5.07
N GLU A 116 -0.35 -15.34 -5.30
CA GLU A 116 0.05 -16.08 -6.52
C GLU A 116 -1.11 -16.71 -7.30
N GLY A 117 -2.35 -16.64 -6.78
CA GLY A 117 -3.53 -17.30 -7.34
C GLY A 117 -3.97 -16.80 -8.71
N ALA A 118 -3.39 -15.69 -9.20
CA ALA A 118 -3.59 -15.24 -10.57
C ALA A 118 -2.91 -16.15 -11.60
N ALA A 119 -1.80 -16.80 -11.25
CA ALA A 119 -1.06 -17.67 -12.15
C ALA A 119 -1.90 -18.86 -12.63
N GLU A 120 -1.83 -19.20 -13.92
CA GLU A 120 -2.64 -20.27 -14.52
C GLU A 120 -2.29 -21.65 -13.93
N ASP A 121 -1.01 -21.89 -13.66
CA ASP A 121 -0.46 -23.12 -13.11
C ASP A 121 -0.57 -23.22 -11.57
N PHE A 122 -1.21 -22.25 -10.90
CA PHE A 122 -1.26 -22.16 -9.44
C PHE A 122 -1.66 -23.49 -8.76
N MET A 123 -2.70 -24.16 -9.25
CA MET A 123 -3.20 -25.40 -8.64
C MET A 123 -2.19 -26.55 -8.79
N GLU A 124 -1.50 -26.61 -9.92
CA GLU A 124 -0.49 -27.63 -10.23
C GLU A 124 0.78 -27.38 -9.42
N LYS A 125 1.30 -26.15 -9.47
CA LYS A 125 2.50 -25.69 -8.75
C LYS A 125 2.47 -26.03 -7.27
N TYR A 126 1.31 -25.91 -6.65
CA TYR A 126 1.14 -26.08 -5.22
C TYR A 126 0.49 -27.39 -4.79
N ALA A 127 0.11 -28.24 -5.75
CA ALA A 127 -0.66 -29.46 -5.52
C ALA A 127 -1.83 -29.24 -4.53
N ASP A 128 -2.51 -28.09 -4.66
CA ASP A 128 -3.45 -27.64 -3.64
C ASP A 128 -4.72 -28.50 -3.68
N THR A 129 -4.98 -29.21 -2.58
CA THR A 129 -6.14 -30.10 -2.44
C THR A 129 -7.29 -29.43 -1.71
N ASP A 130 -7.11 -28.19 -1.22
CA ASP A 130 -8.16 -27.47 -0.52
C ASP A 130 -9.33 -27.14 -1.46
N SER A 131 -10.49 -27.71 -1.13
CA SER A 131 -11.74 -27.51 -1.88
C SER A 131 -12.16 -26.03 -1.96
N CYS A 132 -11.84 -25.23 -0.94
CA CYS A 132 -12.14 -23.81 -0.87
C CYS A 132 -11.26 -23.01 -1.83
N ILE A 133 -9.94 -23.23 -1.82
CA ILE A 133 -9.00 -22.55 -2.73
C ILE A 133 -9.28 -22.94 -4.18
N LYS A 134 -9.55 -24.23 -4.45
CA LYS A 134 -9.96 -24.69 -5.78
C LYS A 134 -11.23 -24.00 -6.27
N LYS A 135 -12.24 -23.86 -5.40
CA LYS A 135 -13.47 -23.13 -5.72
C LYS A 135 -13.19 -21.65 -5.95
N ALA A 136 -12.36 -21.02 -5.12
CA ALA A 136 -11.97 -19.62 -5.26
C ALA A 136 -11.26 -19.35 -6.59
N LYS A 137 -10.29 -20.20 -6.98
CA LYS A 137 -9.61 -20.12 -8.29
C LYS A 137 -10.59 -20.20 -9.44
N LYS A 138 -11.51 -21.19 -9.43
CA LYS A 138 -12.52 -21.35 -10.46
C LYS A 138 -13.44 -20.13 -10.59
N GLU A 139 -13.92 -19.60 -9.47
CA GLU A 139 -14.77 -18.40 -9.47
C GLU A 139 -13.98 -17.15 -9.93
N TYR A 140 -12.73 -17.01 -9.52
CA TYR A 140 -11.83 -15.94 -9.99
C TYR A 140 -11.64 -15.95 -11.51
N GLU A 141 -11.37 -17.11 -12.10
CA GLU A 141 -11.24 -17.25 -13.56
C GLU A 141 -12.54 -16.94 -14.30
N LYS A 142 -13.67 -17.43 -13.77
CA LYS A 142 -14.99 -17.14 -14.31
C LYS A 142 -15.30 -15.64 -14.25
N PHE A 143 -14.94 -15.00 -13.14
CA PHE A 143 -15.15 -13.59 -12.91
C PHE A 143 -14.33 -12.70 -13.86
N ILE A 144 -13.06 -13.04 -14.11
CA ILE A 144 -12.25 -12.33 -15.11
C ILE A 144 -12.90 -12.43 -16.50
N LYS A 145 -13.46 -13.60 -16.82
CA LYS A 145 -14.15 -13.83 -18.10
C LYS A 145 -15.55 -13.20 -18.16
N THR A 146 -16.20 -12.97 -17.02
CA THR A 146 -17.60 -12.55 -16.91
C THR A 146 -17.69 -11.30 -16.04
N GLN A 147 -17.43 -10.12 -16.62
CA GLN A 147 -17.66 -8.85 -15.92
C GLN A 147 -19.14 -8.74 -15.51
N ARG A 148 -19.47 -8.87 -14.22
CA ARG A 148 -20.82 -8.61 -13.69
C ARG A 148 -21.06 -7.11 -13.62
N LEU A 149 -22.14 -6.58 -14.20
CA LEU A 149 -22.38 -5.13 -14.33
C LEU A 149 -22.15 -4.28 -13.07
N ARG A 150 -22.67 -4.66 -11.89
CA ARG A 150 -22.54 -3.82 -10.67
C ARG A 150 -21.12 -3.83 -10.09
N GLU A 151 -20.55 -5.01 -9.89
CA GLU A 151 -19.19 -5.12 -9.37
C GLU A 151 -18.15 -4.66 -10.41
N ALA A 152 -18.46 -4.84 -11.71
CA ALA A 152 -17.65 -4.32 -12.81
C ALA A 152 -17.71 -2.79 -12.87
N GLN A 153 -18.87 -2.18 -12.58
CA GLN A 153 -18.97 -0.72 -12.45
C GLN A 153 -18.14 -0.23 -11.27
N LEU A 154 -18.30 -0.83 -10.08
CA LEU A 154 -17.47 -0.46 -8.93
C LEU A 154 -15.98 -0.64 -9.22
N ARG A 155 -15.58 -1.74 -9.88
CA ARG A 155 -14.18 -1.95 -10.32
C ARG A 155 -13.74 -0.96 -11.39
N HIS A 156 -14.62 -0.56 -12.29
CA HIS A 156 -14.33 0.43 -13.31
C HIS A 156 -14.11 1.79 -12.67
N ASP A 157 -14.98 2.20 -11.73
CA ASP A 157 -14.82 3.41 -10.93
C ASP A 157 -13.50 3.36 -10.15
N MET A 158 -13.22 2.23 -9.49
CA MET A 158 -11.93 1.97 -8.81
C MET A 158 -10.75 2.15 -9.75
N TRP A 159 -10.81 1.55 -10.94
CA TRP A 159 -9.74 1.65 -11.93
C TRP A 159 -9.57 3.08 -12.45
N LEU A 160 -10.66 3.83 -12.66
CA LEU A 160 -10.60 5.22 -13.07
C LEU A 160 -9.93 6.10 -12.01
N HIS A 161 -10.26 5.88 -10.74
CA HIS A 161 -9.62 6.56 -9.62
C HIS A 161 -8.14 6.18 -9.49
N ASP A 162 -7.82 4.88 -9.58
CA ASP A 162 -6.43 4.40 -9.54
C ASP A 162 -5.61 5.04 -10.67
N ARG A 163 -6.14 5.05 -11.90
CA ARG A 163 -5.48 5.67 -13.06
C ARG A 163 -5.32 7.19 -12.91
N ALA A 164 -6.27 7.86 -12.26
CA ALA A 164 -6.16 9.28 -11.96
C ALA A 164 -5.06 9.54 -10.93
N GLN A 165 -4.96 8.69 -9.91
CA GLN A 165 -3.90 8.75 -8.89
C GLN A 165 -2.53 8.47 -9.49
N GLU A 166 -2.36 7.42 -10.27
CA GLU A 166 -1.09 7.11 -10.96
C GLU A 166 -0.59 8.29 -11.81
N LYS A 167 -1.52 8.97 -12.53
CA LYS A 167 -1.18 10.18 -13.29
C LYS A 167 -0.79 11.36 -12.41
N TYR A 168 -1.40 11.48 -11.24
CA TYR A 168 -1.06 12.52 -10.28
C TYR A 168 0.33 12.26 -9.69
N ASP A 169 0.57 11.04 -9.20
CA ASP A 169 1.84 10.63 -8.60
C ASP A 169 3.00 10.81 -9.61
N ALA A 170 2.84 10.34 -10.85
CA ALA A 170 3.85 10.52 -11.89
C ALA A 170 4.14 12.00 -12.22
N ARG A 171 3.14 12.88 -12.11
CA ARG A 171 3.35 14.33 -12.29
C ARG A 171 4.08 14.96 -11.11
N GLU A 172 3.77 14.52 -9.90
CA GLU A 172 4.43 15.03 -8.69
C GLU A 172 5.89 14.55 -8.61
N GLU A 173 6.15 13.27 -8.92
CA GLU A 173 7.51 12.74 -9.06
C GLU A 173 8.29 13.51 -10.12
N GLY A 174 7.75 13.67 -11.33
CA GLY A 174 8.42 14.43 -12.40
C GLY A 174 8.66 15.91 -12.04
N ARG A 175 7.77 16.55 -11.27
CA ARG A 175 8.00 17.91 -10.75
C ARG A 175 9.09 17.94 -9.69
N ALA A 176 9.15 16.94 -8.80
CA ALA A 176 10.18 16.85 -7.78
C ALA A 176 11.55 16.63 -8.42
N GLU A 177 11.67 15.66 -9.33
CA GLU A 177 12.88 15.40 -10.11
C GLU A 177 13.32 16.63 -10.90
N GLY A 178 12.41 17.27 -11.65
CA GLY A 178 12.74 18.46 -12.44
C GLY A 178 13.19 19.66 -11.60
N ARG A 179 12.69 19.83 -10.36
CA ARG A 179 13.21 20.87 -9.44
C ARG A 179 14.62 20.55 -8.95
N ILE A 180 14.91 19.28 -8.67
CA ILE A 180 16.24 18.84 -8.22
C ILE A 180 17.26 18.99 -9.36
N GLU A 181 16.92 18.49 -10.55
CA GLU A 181 17.77 18.58 -11.74
C GLU A 181 18.00 20.04 -12.13
N GLY A 182 16.95 20.84 -12.28
CA GLY A 182 17.08 22.26 -12.62
C GLY A 182 17.85 23.07 -11.57
N GLY A 183 17.67 22.76 -10.29
CA GLY A 183 18.47 23.36 -9.20
C GLY A 183 19.95 23.01 -9.34
N ARG A 184 20.28 21.76 -9.66
CA ARG A 184 21.66 21.29 -9.85
C ARG A 184 22.29 21.85 -11.13
N GLU A 185 21.57 21.89 -12.24
CA GLU A 185 22.02 22.54 -13.48
C GLU A 185 22.30 24.03 -13.27
N THR A 186 21.41 24.73 -12.57
CA THR A 186 21.60 26.15 -12.24
C THR A 186 22.83 26.36 -11.35
N ALA A 187 23.05 25.48 -10.36
CA ALA A 187 24.24 25.51 -9.51
C ALA A 187 25.52 25.30 -10.33
N LEU A 188 25.54 24.34 -11.27
CA LEU A 188 26.69 24.08 -12.15
C LEU A 188 26.95 25.24 -13.10
N ALA A 189 25.91 25.81 -13.73
CA ALA A 189 26.05 26.96 -14.62
C ALA A 189 26.56 28.21 -13.87
N THR A 190 26.06 28.44 -12.66
CA THR A 190 26.51 29.54 -11.80
C THR A 190 27.97 29.34 -11.36
N ALA A 191 28.34 28.12 -10.98
CA ALA A 191 29.71 27.78 -10.61
C ALA A 191 30.69 27.98 -11.77
N LEU A 192 30.32 27.59 -12.99
CA LEU A 192 31.12 27.80 -14.19
C LEU A 192 31.34 29.30 -14.48
N ALA A 193 30.27 30.11 -14.37
CA ALA A 193 30.38 31.56 -14.53
C ALA A 193 31.31 32.19 -13.49
N MET A 194 31.14 31.84 -12.21
CA MET A 194 32.02 32.32 -11.13
C MET A 194 33.48 31.89 -11.30
N LYS A 195 33.71 30.67 -11.82
CA LYS A 195 35.06 30.17 -12.11
C LYS A 195 35.72 30.97 -13.24
N ASN A 196 34.97 31.29 -14.30
CA ASN A 196 35.44 32.12 -15.41
C ASN A 196 35.77 33.56 -14.96
N ASP A 197 35.05 34.07 -13.97
CA ASP A 197 35.32 35.38 -13.34
C ASP A 197 36.51 35.34 -12.35
N GLY A 198 37.15 34.18 -12.17
CA GLY A 198 38.37 34.02 -11.38
C GLY A 198 38.15 33.82 -9.88
N LEU A 199 36.94 33.47 -9.44
CA LEU A 199 36.71 33.12 -8.02
C LEU A 199 37.36 31.78 -7.68
N SER A 200 37.82 31.63 -6.43
CA SER A 200 38.40 30.38 -5.94
C SER A 200 37.35 29.29 -5.74
N ALA A 201 37.73 28.02 -5.94
CA ALA A 201 36.82 26.88 -5.81
C ALA A 201 36.11 26.84 -4.45
N SER A 202 36.81 27.18 -3.36
CA SER A 202 36.24 27.24 -2.01
C SER A 202 35.16 28.31 -1.87
N LYS A 203 35.34 29.47 -2.50
CA LYS A 203 34.35 30.55 -2.52
C LYS A 203 33.11 30.15 -3.34
N ILE A 204 33.31 29.45 -4.45
CA ILE A 204 32.23 28.96 -5.32
C ILE A 204 31.40 27.88 -4.62
N ALA A 205 32.07 26.95 -3.93
CA ALA A 205 31.42 25.90 -3.13
C ALA A 205 30.49 26.49 -2.07
N GLN A 206 30.92 27.57 -1.40
CA GLN A 206 30.13 28.27 -0.39
C GLN A 206 28.81 28.81 -0.93
N TYR A 207 28.77 29.29 -2.18
CA TYR A 207 27.57 29.92 -2.76
C TYR A 207 26.68 28.95 -3.54
N THR A 208 27.26 27.90 -4.14
CA THR A 208 26.53 26.98 -5.03
C THR A 208 26.15 25.67 -4.36
N GLY A 209 26.73 25.36 -3.20
CA GLY A 209 26.51 24.09 -2.50
C GLY A 209 27.14 22.88 -3.19
N LEU A 210 27.92 23.09 -4.25
CA LEU A 210 28.72 22.05 -4.92
C LEU A 210 30.00 21.78 -4.13
N SER A 211 30.51 20.56 -4.22
CA SER A 211 31.82 20.22 -3.67
C SER A 211 32.96 20.85 -4.49
N GLU A 212 34.10 21.10 -3.85
CA GLU A 212 35.29 21.63 -4.54
C GLU A 212 35.77 20.68 -5.66
N ASP A 213 35.61 19.37 -5.49
CA ASP A 213 35.91 18.35 -6.51
C ASP A 213 35.00 18.46 -7.75
N GLU A 214 33.71 18.76 -7.56
CA GLU A 214 32.78 19.02 -8.66
C GLU A 214 33.16 20.30 -9.40
N ILE A 215 33.53 21.35 -8.68
CA ILE A 215 33.93 22.66 -9.25
C ILE A 215 35.28 22.56 -9.99
N ALA A 216 36.20 21.72 -9.50
CA ALA A 216 37.47 21.48 -10.16
C ALA A 216 37.30 20.81 -11.54
N LYS A 217 36.26 19.98 -11.69
CA LYS A 217 35.92 19.23 -12.92
C LYS A 217 35.12 20.03 -13.95
N LEU A 218 34.54 21.18 -13.58
CA LEU A 218 33.90 22.14 -14.50
C LEU A 218 34.92 22.80 -15.43
#